data_AF-A0A1J5WGZ3-F1
#
_entry.id   AF-A0A1J5WGZ3-F1
#
_cell.length_a   1.000
_cell.length_b   1.000
_cell.length_c   1.000
_cell.angle_alpha   90.00
_cell.angle_beta   90.00
_cell.angle_gamma   90.00
#
_symmetry.space_group_name_H-M   'P 1'
#
loop_
_entity.id
_entity.type
_entity.pdbx_description
1 polymer ?
#
loop_
_entity_poly.entity_id
_entity_poly.type
_entity_poly.pdbx_seq_one_letter_code
_entity_poly.pdbx_strand_id
1 'polypeptide(L)'
;MKKTKIDMEEVQATNSALKEKKHEIERMIKTTKKEISQAVLEIKSRDPQDTDTDEFETQHQNLGHDAFPATFGLATLLRPGKPAKLDGRTISVGSVLTRLFASSTKKDRAAKYYCCSMKKDDGSIVFIIQPDDAEKLAYSGKTPEEAFEVLFDAVAALGNNPCDFRRSSGRRFFGFTGKILSTILSAQELEGH
;
A
#
# COMPACT_ATOMS: atom_id res chain seq x y z
N MET A 1 -21.60 -2.24 49.86
CA MET A 1 -20.83 -1.66 48.74
C MET A 1 -19.87 -0.62 49.30
N LYS A 2 -18.54 -0.85 49.23
CA LYS A 2 -17.54 0.13 49.67
C LYS A 2 -17.45 1.23 48.59
N LYS A 3 -17.77 2.48 48.94
CA LYS A 3 -17.58 3.64 48.06
C LYS A 3 -16.10 3.98 48.03
N THR A 4 -15.45 3.85 46.87
CA THR A 4 -14.09 4.32 46.65
C THR A 4 -14.10 5.84 46.71
N LYS A 5 -13.41 6.44 47.69
CA LYS A 5 -13.12 7.88 47.70
C LYS A 5 -12.08 8.11 46.60
N ILE A 6 -12.46 8.85 45.56
CA ILE A 6 -11.54 9.29 44.52
C ILE A 6 -10.84 10.53 45.08
N ASP A 7 -9.51 10.51 45.10
CA ASP A 7 -8.72 11.64 45.51
C ASP A 7 -8.79 12.73 44.43
N MET A 8 -9.40 13.85 44.79
CA MET A 8 -9.69 14.94 43.86
C MET A 8 -8.43 15.71 43.48
N GLU A 9 -7.37 15.65 44.30
CA GLU A 9 -6.08 16.28 44.01
C GLU A 9 -5.33 15.50 42.91
N GLU A 10 -5.33 14.17 42.97
CA GLU A 10 -4.73 13.32 41.93
C GLU A 10 -5.43 13.48 40.57
N VAL A 11 -6.77 13.63 40.57
CA VAL A 11 -7.55 13.88 39.35
C VAL A 11 -7.21 15.25 38.75
N GLN A 12 -7.00 16.27 39.57
CA GLN A 12 -6.62 17.61 39.11
C GLN A 12 -5.19 17.65 38.56
N ALA A 13 -4.24 16.96 39.20
CA ALA A 13 -2.88 16.82 38.71
C ALA A 13 -2.83 16.11 37.34
N THR A 14 -3.57 15.00 37.22
CA THR A 14 -3.65 14.22 35.97
C THR A 14 -4.29 15.03 34.83
N ASN A 15 -5.37 15.77 35.12
CA ASN A 15 -6.02 16.63 34.12
C ASN A 15 -5.11 17.78 33.66
N SER A 16 -4.27 18.31 34.55
CA SER A 16 -3.33 19.37 34.20
C SER A 16 -2.21 18.84 33.28
N ALA A 17 -1.65 17.67 33.60
CA ALA A 17 -0.67 17.00 32.75
C ALA A 17 -1.23 16.61 31.37
N LEU A 18 -2.50 16.18 31.30
CA LEU A 18 -3.19 15.88 30.04
C LEU A 18 -3.38 17.13 29.17
N LYS A 19 -3.72 18.27 29.77
CA LYS A 19 -3.83 19.55 29.05
C LYS A 19 -2.49 20.00 28.47
N GLU A 20 -1.41 19.82 29.22
CA GLU A 20 -0.07 20.18 28.76
C GLU A 20 0.38 19.32 27.58
N LYS A 21 0.23 17.99 27.68
CA LYS A 21 0.52 17.07 26.56
C LYS A 21 -0.34 17.32 25.33
N LYS A 22 -1.63 17.65 25.52
CA LYS A 22 -2.50 18.05 24.41
C LYS A 22 -1.94 19.28 23.68
N HIS A 23 -1.46 20.27 24.42
CA HIS A 23 -0.93 21.49 23.83
C HIS A 23 0.42 21.26 23.10
N GLU A 24 1.23 20.33 23.58
CA GLU A 24 2.44 19.87 22.91
C GLU A 24 2.13 19.18 21.57
N ILE A 25 1.16 18.25 21.58
CA ILE A 25 0.70 17.56 20.37
C ILE A 25 0.13 18.55 19.35
N GLU A 26 -0.66 19.53 19.79
CA GLU A 26 -1.18 20.59 18.92
C GLU A 26 -0.06 21.42 18.27
N ARG A 27 1.01 21.72 19.02
CA ARG A 27 2.21 22.38 18.47
C ARG A 27 2.91 21.52 17.43
N MET A 28 3.13 20.24 17.72
CA MET A 28 3.76 19.32 16.76
C MET A 28 2.95 19.23 15.46
N ILE A 29 1.62 19.05 15.54
CA ILE A 29 0.74 19.01 14.38
C ILE A 29 0.86 20.29 13.54
N LYS A 30 0.92 21.46 14.19
CA LYS A 30 1.06 22.74 13.50
C LYS A 30 2.41 22.86 12.77
N THR A 31 3.48 22.40 13.40
CA THR A 31 4.82 22.38 12.79
C THR A 31 4.87 21.45 11.58
N THR A 32 4.42 20.20 11.72
CA THR A 32 4.41 19.23 10.62
C THR A 32 3.54 19.69 9.45
N LYS A 33 2.38 20.31 9.71
CA LYS A 33 1.56 20.90 8.64
C LYS A 33 2.30 22.00 7.88
N LYS A 34 3.11 22.81 8.57
CA LYS A 34 3.89 23.87 7.95
C LYS A 34 5.00 23.29 7.07
N GLU A 35 5.71 22.28 7.55
CA GLU A 35 6.77 21.58 6.80
C GLU A 35 6.22 20.91 5.53
N ILE A 36 5.09 20.21 5.63
CA ILE A 36 4.40 19.61 4.46
C ILE A 36 3.99 20.70 3.48
N SER A 37 3.42 21.81 3.96
CA SER A 37 2.98 22.91 3.08
C SER A 37 4.17 23.54 2.34
N GLN A 38 5.32 23.63 2.99
CA GLN A 38 6.55 24.14 2.40
C GLN A 38 7.11 23.19 1.35
N ALA A 39 7.17 21.88 1.64
CA ALA A 39 7.58 20.87 0.67
C ALA A 39 6.68 20.85 -0.59
N VAL A 40 5.36 21.00 -0.42
CA VAL A 40 4.41 21.09 -1.54
C VAL A 40 4.64 22.34 -2.38
N LEU A 41 4.98 23.48 -1.76
CA LEU A 41 5.31 24.72 -2.46
C LEU A 41 6.61 24.57 -3.26
N GLU A 42 7.65 23.96 -2.67
CA GLU A 42 8.93 23.69 -3.34
C GLU A 42 8.76 22.76 -4.56
N ILE A 43 7.87 21.78 -4.47
CA ILE A 43 7.52 20.90 -5.61
C ILE A 43 6.79 21.69 -6.71
N LYS A 44 5.86 22.57 -6.34
CA LYS A 44 5.06 23.36 -7.30
C LYS A 44 5.82 24.51 -7.93
N SER A 45 6.87 25.02 -7.29
CA SER A 45 7.71 26.10 -7.81
C SER A 45 8.78 25.63 -8.80
N ARG A 46 8.93 24.32 -9.00
CA ARG A 46 9.81 23.76 -10.04
C ARG A 46 9.08 23.78 -11.38
N ASP A 47 9.77 24.29 -12.39
CA ASP A 47 9.25 24.42 -13.76
C ASP A 47 8.93 23.03 -14.34
N PRO A 48 7.70 22.72 -14.78
CA PRO A 48 7.32 21.39 -15.25
C PRO A 48 8.02 20.95 -16.54
N GLN A 49 8.77 21.83 -17.20
CA GLN A 49 9.50 21.55 -18.44
C GLN A 49 11.01 21.36 -18.24
N ASP A 50 11.53 21.54 -17.03
CA ASP A 50 12.99 21.47 -16.74
C ASP A 50 13.33 20.45 -15.64
N THR A 51 12.36 19.61 -15.26
CA THR A 51 12.64 18.41 -14.47
C THR A 51 12.93 17.27 -15.41
N ASP A 52 14.23 17.06 -15.68
CA ASP A 52 14.74 15.76 -16.10
C ASP A 52 14.16 14.70 -15.17
N THR A 53 13.22 13.93 -15.69
CA THR A 53 12.53 12.83 -15.01
C THR A 53 13.49 11.72 -14.56
N ASP A 54 14.78 11.83 -14.91
CA ASP A 54 15.81 10.84 -14.64
C ASP A 54 16.49 11.04 -13.25
N GLU A 55 16.54 12.27 -12.70
CA GLU A 55 17.21 12.48 -11.41
C GLU A 55 16.36 12.10 -10.18
N PHE A 56 15.03 12.10 -10.31
CA PHE A 56 14.14 11.56 -9.26
C PHE A 56 14.03 10.02 -9.34
N GLU A 57 14.50 9.41 -10.43
CA GLU A 57 14.39 7.97 -10.69
C GLU A 57 15.65 7.17 -10.36
N THR A 58 16.78 7.84 -10.05
CA THR A 58 18.11 7.20 -9.94
C THR A 58 18.74 7.26 -8.53
N GLN A 59 17.95 7.17 -7.45
CA GLN A 59 18.51 7.14 -6.08
C GLN A 59 18.17 5.92 -5.21
N HIS A 60 17.61 4.84 -5.76
CA HIS A 60 17.34 3.64 -4.96
C HIS A 60 18.01 2.40 -5.53
N GLN A 61 19.33 2.31 -5.36
CA GLN A 61 20.14 1.18 -5.83
C GLN A 61 20.75 0.30 -4.73
N ASN A 62 20.40 0.47 -3.46
CA ASN A 62 20.81 -0.46 -2.40
C ASN A 62 19.68 -0.58 -1.37
N LEU A 63 18.88 -1.62 -1.50
CA LEU A 63 17.69 -1.81 -0.70
C LEU A 63 17.68 -3.25 -0.14
N GLY A 64 18.42 -3.43 0.96
CA GLY A 64 18.33 -4.61 1.83
C GLY A 64 17.02 -4.63 2.64
N HIS A 65 16.87 -5.52 3.63
CA HIS A 65 15.62 -5.72 4.38
C HIS A 65 14.95 -4.44 4.97
N ASP A 66 15.67 -3.33 5.14
CA ASP A 66 15.15 -2.01 5.54
C ASP A 66 14.43 -1.23 4.40
N ALA A 67 14.35 -1.81 3.21
CA ALA A 67 13.78 -1.19 2.02
C ALA A 67 12.26 -1.26 1.88
N PHE A 68 11.60 -2.00 2.77
CA PHE A 68 10.18 -2.24 2.71
C PHE A 68 9.49 -1.61 3.92
N PRO A 69 8.33 -0.97 3.73
CA PRO A 69 7.53 -0.91 2.50
C PRO A 69 8.11 0.02 1.42
N ALA A 70 8.04 -0.40 0.14
CA ALA A 70 8.47 0.40 -1.01
C ALA A 70 7.26 0.85 -1.84
N THR A 71 7.07 2.16 -2.01
CA THR A 71 5.90 2.73 -2.70
C THR A 71 6.20 3.09 -4.15
N PHE A 72 5.33 2.68 -5.06
CA PHE A 72 5.42 2.91 -6.51
C PHE A 72 4.10 3.48 -7.03
N GLY A 73 3.92 4.80 -6.89
CA GLY A 73 2.66 5.47 -7.20
C GLY A 73 1.53 4.92 -6.33
N LEU A 74 0.57 4.22 -6.95
CA LEU A 74 -0.57 3.59 -6.26
C LEU A 74 -0.29 2.15 -5.75
N ALA A 75 0.95 1.66 -5.90
CA ALA A 75 1.43 0.42 -5.30
C ALA A 75 2.16 0.70 -4.01
N THR A 76 2.05 -0.17 -3.02
CA THR A 76 3.10 -0.31 -2.02
C THR A 76 3.47 -1.77 -1.84
N LEU A 77 4.71 -2.12 -2.15
CA LEU A 77 5.26 -3.45 -1.93
C LEU A 77 5.62 -3.56 -0.45
N LEU A 78 4.89 -4.40 0.28
CA LEU A 78 5.08 -4.60 1.72
C LEU A 78 6.14 -5.65 2.02
N ARG A 79 6.22 -6.68 1.17
CA ARG A 79 7.17 -7.78 1.35
C ARG A 79 7.53 -8.39 -0.02
N PRO A 80 8.81 -8.56 -0.34
CA PRO A 80 9.21 -9.31 -1.52
C PRO A 80 8.92 -10.81 -1.34
N GLY A 81 8.61 -11.49 -2.44
CA GLY A 81 8.46 -12.95 -2.50
C GLY A 81 9.58 -13.59 -3.30
N LYS A 82 9.73 -14.91 -3.22
CA LYS A 82 10.77 -15.67 -3.93
C LYS A 82 10.58 -15.62 -5.45
N PRO A 83 11.66 -15.48 -6.25
CA PRO A 83 11.52 -15.49 -7.68
C PRO A 83 11.09 -16.88 -8.14
N ALA A 84 10.10 -16.93 -9.04
CA ALA A 84 9.67 -18.16 -9.70
C ALA A 84 9.42 -17.92 -11.18
N LYS A 85 9.26 -18.99 -11.96
CA LYS A 85 8.89 -18.91 -13.37
C LYS A 85 7.41 -19.26 -13.55
N LEU A 86 6.71 -18.41 -14.28
CA LEU A 86 5.35 -18.64 -14.78
C LEU A 86 5.33 -18.23 -16.26
N ASP A 87 5.01 -19.16 -17.16
CA ASP A 87 4.97 -18.96 -18.61
C ASP A 87 6.25 -18.29 -19.18
N GLY A 88 7.41 -18.74 -18.72
CA GLY A 88 8.73 -18.22 -19.13
C GLY A 88 9.10 -16.86 -18.50
N ARG A 89 8.21 -16.22 -17.74
CA ARG A 89 8.45 -14.94 -17.08
C ARG A 89 8.81 -15.13 -15.62
N THR A 90 9.66 -14.24 -15.10
CA THR A 90 9.96 -14.20 -13.68
C THR A 90 8.81 -13.51 -12.93
N ILE A 91 8.34 -14.14 -11.86
CA ILE A 91 7.34 -13.63 -10.92
C ILE A 91 7.87 -13.71 -9.49
N SER A 92 7.15 -13.14 -8.52
CA SER A 92 7.55 -13.12 -7.11
C SER A 92 6.53 -13.81 -6.21
N VAL A 93 6.70 -15.12 -6.01
CA VAL A 93 5.76 -15.93 -5.21
C VAL A 93 5.97 -15.65 -3.72
N GLY A 94 4.89 -15.36 -3.00
CA GLY A 94 4.91 -14.95 -1.61
C GLY A 94 5.05 -13.44 -1.39
N SER A 95 5.16 -12.65 -2.48
CA SER A 95 5.16 -11.19 -2.37
C SER A 95 3.81 -10.69 -1.90
N VAL A 96 3.84 -9.56 -1.19
CA VAL A 96 2.65 -8.88 -0.67
C VAL A 96 2.73 -7.43 -1.10
N LEU A 97 1.71 -7.01 -1.84
CA LEU A 97 1.58 -5.68 -2.42
C LEU A 97 0.23 -5.10 -2.03
N THR A 98 0.16 -3.81 -1.74
CA THR A 98 -1.12 -3.10 -1.63
C THR A 98 -1.40 -2.24 -2.86
N ARG A 99 -2.67 -2.17 -3.25
CA ARG A 99 -3.17 -1.36 -4.37
C ARG A 99 -4.40 -0.58 -3.96
N LEU A 100 -4.47 0.67 -4.39
CA LEU A 100 -5.73 1.43 -4.34
C LEU A 100 -6.61 1.08 -5.55
N PHE A 101 -7.86 0.74 -5.29
CA PHE A 101 -8.87 0.51 -6.32
C PHE A 101 -10.27 0.86 -5.82
N ALA A 102 -11.25 0.93 -6.72
CA ALA A 102 -12.64 1.19 -6.35
C ALA A 102 -13.18 0.09 -5.43
N SER A 103 -14.01 0.48 -4.45
CA SER A 103 -14.58 -0.43 -3.45
C SER A 103 -15.41 -1.55 -4.08
N SER A 104 -15.18 -2.78 -3.61
CA SER A 104 -15.92 -3.99 -3.96
C SER A 104 -16.84 -4.47 -2.83
N THR A 105 -16.92 -3.70 -1.74
CA THR A 105 -17.70 -4.02 -0.53
C THR A 105 -18.76 -2.96 -0.22
N LYS A 106 -18.59 -1.72 -0.69
CA LYS A 106 -19.48 -0.59 -0.41
C LYS A 106 -19.74 0.24 -1.66
N LYS A 107 -20.98 0.70 -1.83
CA LYS A 107 -21.36 1.66 -2.88
C LYS A 107 -21.06 3.10 -2.44
N ASP A 108 -19.78 3.42 -2.25
CA ASP A 108 -19.34 4.72 -1.71
C ASP A 108 -18.44 5.51 -2.68
N ARG A 109 -18.16 4.99 -3.89
CA ARG A 109 -17.17 5.52 -4.86
C ARG A 109 -15.77 5.77 -4.26
N ALA A 110 -15.52 5.33 -3.03
CA ALA A 110 -14.23 5.52 -2.37
C ALA A 110 -13.24 4.49 -2.88
N ALA A 111 -11.99 4.91 -3.05
CA ALA A 111 -10.90 3.96 -3.22
C ALA A 111 -10.62 3.24 -1.89
N LYS A 112 -10.40 1.92 -1.96
CA LYS A 112 -10.01 1.05 -0.86
C LYS A 112 -8.65 0.43 -1.14
N TYR A 113 -7.94 0.05 -0.09
CA TYR A 113 -6.72 -0.72 -0.27
C TYR A 113 -7.05 -2.20 -0.48
N TYR A 114 -6.32 -2.82 -1.38
CA TYR A 114 -6.38 -4.23 -1.68
C TYR A 114 -5.01 -4.84 -1.47
N CYS A 115 -4.93 -5.86 -0.63
CA CYS A 115 -3.76 -6.70 -0.47
C CYS A 115 -3.72 -7.74 -1.62
N CYS A 116 -2.72 -7.64 -2.47
CA CYS A 116 -2.42 -8.54 -3.55
C CYS A 116 -1.31 -9.49 -3.11
N SER A 117 -1.55 -10.79 -3.18
CA SER A 117 -0.55 -11.79 -2.84
C SER A 117 -0.56 -12.96 -3.82
N MET A 118 0.60 -13.60 -3.94
CA MET A 118 0.79 -14.82 -4.72
C MET A 118 1.16 -15.95 -3.78
N LYS A 119 0.48 -17.09 -3.88
CA LYS A 119 0.78 -18.28 -3.08
C LYS A 119 0.98 -19.48 -3.99
N LYS A 120 1.82 -20.42 -3.56
CA LYS A 120 1.91 -21.72 -4.18
C LYS A 120 0.90 -22.65 -3.51
N ASP A 121 0.04 -23.27 -4.30
CA ASP A 121 -0.97 -24.22 -3.84
C ASP A 121 -0.97 -25.44 -4.76
N ASP A 122 -0.72 -26.61 -4.18
CA ASP A 122 -0.60 -27.90 -4.87
C ASP A 122 0.20 -27.86 -6.20
N GLY A 123 1.39 -27.23 -6.15
CA GLY A 123 2.27 -27.10 -7.32
C GLY A 123 1.89 -25.98 -8.30
N SER A 124 0.68 -25.43 -8.20
CA SER A 124 0.20 -24.28 -8.97
C SER A 124 0.43 -22.95 -8.24
N ILE A 125 0.40 -21.83 -8.96
CA ILE A 125 0.44 -20.49 -8.38
C ILE A 125 -0.98 -19.93 -8.38
N VAL A 126 -1.42 -19.44 -7.22
CA VAL A 126 -2.71 -18.81 -7.02
C VAL A 126 -2.50 -17.34 -6.72
N PHE A 127 -3.24 -16.51 -7.45
CA PHE A 127 -3.27 -15.06 -7.32
C PHE A 127 -4.44 -14.66 -6.45
N ILE A 128 -4.21 -13.85 -5.42
CA ILE A 128 -5.22 -13.48 -4.43
C ILE A 128 -5.25 -11.97 -4.26
N ILE A 129 -6.45 -11.39 -4.30
CA ILE A 129 -6.73 -9.98 -4.02
C ILE A 129 -7.72 -9.90 -2.86
N GLN A 130 -7.35 -9.23 -1.78
CA GLN A 130 -8.14 -9.12 -0.55
C GLN A 130 -8.39 -7.65 -0.22
N PRO A 131 -9.64 -7.17 -0.12
CA PRO A 131 -9.94 -5.83 0.37
C PRO A 131 -9.51 -5.67 1.84
N ASP A 132 -9.01 -4.50 2.20
CA ASP A 132 -8.64 -4.15 3.57
C ASP A 132 -9.85 -4.11 4.52
N ASP A 133 -11.03 -3.76 4.01
CA ASP A 133 -12.24 -3.57 4.78
C ASP A 133 -13.16 -4.81 4.85
N ALA A 134 -12.73 -5.94 4.30
CA ALA A 134 -13.43 -7.22 4.41
C ALA A 134 -12.46 -8.42 4.42
N GLU A 135 -11.88 -8.70 5.59
CA GLU A 135 -10.86 -9.76 5.79
C GLU A 135 -11.29 -11.16 5.33
N LYS A 136 -12.60 -11.48 5.36
CA LYS A 136 -13.09 -12.81 4.94
C LYS A 136 -13.34 -12.92 3.43
N LEU A 137 -13.27 -11.81 2.70
CA LEU A 137 -13.50 -11.77 1.27
C LEU A 137 -12.17 -11.82 0.54
N ALA A 138 -12.04 -12.71 -0.44
CA ALA A 138 -10.87 -12.78 -1.29
C ALA A 138 -11.30 -13.10 -2.72
N TYR A 139 -10.68 -12.43 -3.68
CA TYR A 139 -10.84 -12.69 -5.10
C TYR A 139 -9.60 -13.44 -5.58
N SER A 140 -9.79 -14.62 -6.15
CA SER A 140 -8.67 -15.49 -6.52
C SER A 140 -8.78 -16.03 -7.93
N GLY A 141 -7.63 -16.30 -8.55
CA GLY A 141 -7.53 -16.88 -9.89
C GLY A 141 -6.20 -17.63 -10.09
N LYS A 142 -6.13 -18.42 -11.16
CA LYS A 142 -4.90 -19.12 -11.58
C LYS A 142 -3.96 -18.21 -12.37
N THR A 143 -4.51 -17.11 -12.90
CA THR A 143 -3.76 -16.03 -13.53
C THR A 143 -4.05 -14.70 -12.82
N PRO A 144 -3.14 -13.71 -12.91
CA PRO A 144 -3.40 -12.39 -12.35
C PRO A 144 -4.55 -11.68 -13.05
N GLU A 145 -4.81 -11.99 -14.33
CA GLU A 145 -5.98 -11.54 -15.07
C GLU A 145 -7.28 -12.08 -14.46
N GLU A 146 -7.39 -13.39 -14.25
CA GLU A 146 -8.58 -14.02 -13.65
C GLU A 146 -8.92 -13.43 -12.28
N ALA A 147 -7.94 -13.32 -11.39
CA ALA A 147 -8.17 -12.77 -10.05
C ALA A 147 -8.67 -11.32 -10.12
N PHE A 148 -8.15 -10.53 -11.06
CA PHE A 148 -8.56 -9.15 -11.25
C PHE A 148 -9.94 -9.03 -11.89
N GLU A 149 -10.30 -9.90 -12.84
CA GLU A 149 -11.64 -9.94 -13.43
C GLU A 149 -12.72 -10.19 -12.36
N VAL A 150 -12.48 -11.13 -11.44
CA VAL A 150 -13.41 -11.39 -10.32
C VAL A 150 -13.59 -10.14 -9.43
N LEU A 151 -12.50 -9.43 -9.11
CA LEU A 151 -12.59 -8.15 -8.39
C LEU A 151 -13.39 -7.13 -9.21
N PHE A 152 -13.07 -6.97 -10.49
CA PHE A 152 -13.70 -5.99 -11.37
C PHE A 152 -15.21 -6.20 -11.45
N ASP A 153 -15.65 -7.45 -11.63
CA ASP A 153 -17.06 -7.81 -11.67
C ASP A 153 -17.76 -7.54 -10.33
N ALA A 154 -17.10 -7.79 -9.20
CA ALA A 154 -17.64 -7.46 -7.88
C ALA A 154 -17.83 -5.94 -7.69
N VAL A 155 -16.87 -5.12 -8.14
CA VAL A 155 -16.97 -3.65 -8.13
C VAL A 155 -18.11 -3.17 -9.06
N ALA A 156 -18.20 -3.73 -10.26
CA ALA A 156 -19.25 -3.39 -11.22
C ALA A 156 -20.65 -3.76 -10.70
N ALA A 157 -20.80 -4.90 -10.03
CA ALA A 157 -22.06 -5.35 -9.43
C ALA A 157 -22.58 -4.38 -8.35
N LEU A 158 -21.70 -3.64 -7.66
CA LEU A 158 -22.08 -2.58 -6.73
C LEU A 158 -22.47 -1.25 -7.41
N GLY A 159 -22.29 -1.15 -8.72
CA GLY A 159 -22.47 0.09 -9.48
C GLY A 159 -21.32 1.08 -9.33
N ASN A 160 -20.14 0.62 -8.85
CA ASN A 160 -18.91 1.41 -8.77
C ASN A 160 -18.13 1.35 -10.10
N ASN A 161 -18.84 1.36 -11.25
CA ASN A 161 -18.33 1.13 -12.60
C ASN A 161 -16.91 1.68 -12.83
N PRO A 162 -15.87 0.83 -12.74
CA PRO A 162 -14.54 1.25 -13.14
C PRO A 162 -14.55 1.44 -14.65
N CYS A 163 -13.84 2.45 -15.17
CA CYS A 163 -13.63 2.59 -16.61
C CYS A 163 -13.09 1.26 -17.18
N ASP A 164 -13.51 0.91 -18.40
CA ASP A 164 -13.42 -0.45 -18.99
C ASP A 164 -11.98 -0.87 -19.38
N PHE A 165 -11.07 -0.92 -18.41
CA PHE A 165 -9.66 -1.32 -18.55
C PHE A 165 -9.44 -2.83 -18.28
N ARG A 166 -10.41 -3.68 -18.64
CA ARG A 166 -10.45 -5.11 -18.24
C ARG A 166 -9.24 -5.94 -18.67
N ARG A 167 -8.64 -5.67 -19.83
CA ARG A 167 -7.67 -6.59 -20.46
C ARG A 167 -6.18 -6.37 -20.15
N SER A 168 -5.80 -5.30 -19.45
CA SER A 168 -4.37 -4.97 -19.22
C SER A 168 -3.98 -4.72 -17.76
N SER A 169 -4.92 -4.89 -16.84
CA SER A 169 -4.83 -4.39 -15.46
C SER A 169 -4.40 -5.46 -14.47
N GLY A 170 -4.72 -6.74 -14.65
CA GLY A 170 -4.38 -7.79 -13.67
C GLY A 170 -2.89 -7.87 -13.34
N ARG A 171 -2.03 -8.02 -14.36
CA ARG A 171 -0.57 -8.02 -14.13
C ARG A 171 -0.04 -6.75 -13.48
N ARG A 172 -0.56 -5.60 -13.88
CA ARG A 172 -0.20 -4.29 -13.28
C ARG A 172 -0.66 -4.24 -11.83
N PHE A 173 -1.85 -4.75 -11.55
CA PHE A 173 -2.43 -4.82 -10.22
C PHE A 173 -1.53 -5.62 -9.28
N PHE A 174 -1.02 -6.78 -9.71
CA PHE A 174 -0.06 -7.60 -8.97
C PHE A 174 1.39 -7.10 -9.00
N GLY A 175 1.68 -5.96 -9.64
CA GLY A 175 3.01 -5.37 -9.63
C GLY A 175 4.03 -6.04 -10.55
N PHE A 176 3.59 -6.74 -11.61
CA PHE A 176 4.47 -7.26 -12.64
C PHE A 176 5.00 -6.19 -13.62
N THR A 177 5.01 -4.93 -13.21
CA THR A 177 5.59 -3.83 -13.98
C THR A 177 7.08 -3.72 -13.67
N GLY A 178 7.85 -3.23 -14.65
CA GLY A 178 9.31 -3.26 -14.63
C GLY A 178 9.95 -2.78 -13.32
N LYS A 179 9.49 -1.67 -12.74
CA LYS A 179 10.07 -1.10 -11.50
C LYS A 179 9.79 -1.91 -10.22
N ILE A 180 8.57 -2.43 -10.07
CA ILE A 180 8.23 -3.26 -8.89
C ILE A 180 8.93 -4.60 -8.99
N LEU A 181 8.90 -5.23 -10.17
CA LEU A 181 9.56 -6.51 -10.39
C LEU A 181 11.08 -6.38 -10.25
N SER A 182 11.70 -5.35 -10.81
CA SER A 182 13.15 -5.10 -10.61
C SER A 182 13.50 -4.90 -9.15
N THR A 183 12.70 -4.11 -8.40
CA THR A 183 12.94 -3.91 -6.95
C THR A 183 12.89 -5.24 -6.19
N ILE A 184 11.91 -6.11 -6.49
CA ILE A 184 11.84 -7.44 -5.88
C ILE A 184 13.10 -8.24 -6.19
N LEU A 185 13.53 -8.27 -7.45
CA LEU A 185 14.68 -9.08 -7.87
C LEU A 185 15.98 -8.56 -7.25
N SER A 186 16.18 -7.24 -7.20
CA SER A 186 17.35 -6.62 -6.57
C SER A 186 17.40 -6.86 -5.06
N ALA A 187 16.26 -6.86 -4.36
CA ALA A 187 16.21 -7.19 -2.94
C ALA A 187 16.68 -8.64 -2.64
N GLN A 188 16.62 -9.54 -3.62
CA GLN A 188 16.96 -10.96 -3.44
C GLN A 188 18.41 -11.29 -3.77
N GLU A 189 19.02 -10.53 -4.68
CA GLU A 189 20.47 -10.61 -4.93
C GLU A 189 21.26 -10.23 -3.66
N LEU A 190 20.69 -9.37 -2.80
CA LEU A 190 21.28 -8.96 -1.52
C LEU A 190 21.16 -10.02 -0.40
N GLU A 191 20.17 -10.93 -0.46
CA GLU A 191 20.01 -12.00 0.54
C GLU A 191 20.96 -13.20 0.29
N GLY A 192 21.57 -13.29 -0.89
CA GLY A 192 22.44 -14.41 -1.30
C GLY A 192 23.92 -14.26 -0.95
N HIS A 193 24.30 -13.22 -0.21
CA HIS A 193 25.68 -12.89 0.16
C HIS A 193 25.91 -12.93 1.67
#